data_AF-A0A7U3SPX7-F1
#
_entry.id   AF-A0A7U3SPX7-F1
#
_cell.length_a   1.000
_cell.length_b   1.000
_cell.length_c   1.000
_cell.angle_alpha   90.00
_cell.angle_beta   90.00
_cell.angle_gamma   90.00
#
_symmetry.space_group_name_H-M   'P 1'
#
loop_
_entity.id
_entity.type
_entity.pdbx_description
1 polymer ?
#
loop_
_entity_poly.entity_id
_entity_poly.type
_entity_poly.pdbx_seq_one_letter_code
_entity_poly.pdbx_strand_id
1 'polypeptide(L)'
;METLIMHPKTKEQLAALKAVAKALKVPFKKEGSSALTEREKTIDHYGIEMVEAIEKAEESIKKGNVKTLDPTKSLWENIQSF
;
A
#
# COMPACT_ATOMS: atom_id res chain seq x y z
N MET A 1 20.33 13.79 -25.81
CA MET A 1 20.00 14.63 -24.64
C MET A 1 19.97 13.74 -23.42
N GLU A 2 20.57 14.21 -22.33
CA GLU A 2 20.66 13.46 -21.07
C GLU A 2 19.48 13.81 -20.17
N THR A 3 19.08 12.88 -19.30
CA THR A 3 17.99 13.09 -18.33
C THR A 3 18.56 13.11 -16.92
N LEU A 4 18.28 14.17 -16.19
CA LEU A 4 18.73 14.34 -14.80
C LEU A 4 17.59 13.99 -13.85
N ILE A 5 17.82 13.02 -12.96
CA ILE A 5 16.86 12.62 -11.91
C ILE A 5 17.37 13.16 -10.57
N MET A 6 16.58 14.02 -9.93
CA MET A 6 16.91 14.65 -8.66
C MET A 6 16.08 14.06 -7.51
N HIS A 7 16.74 13.67 -6.41
CA HIS A 7 16.11 13.06 -5.24
C HIS A 7 16.18 14.03 -4.04
N PRO A 8 15.22 14.96 -3.87
CA PRO A 8 15.21 15.88 -2.75
C PRO A 8 15.04 15.15 -1.41
N LYS A 9 15.85 15.49 -0.41
CA LYS A 9 15.82 14.88 0.93
C LYS A 9 14.92 15.64 1.92
N THR A 10 14.56 16.89 1.62
CA THR A 10 13.70 17.71 2.49
C THR A 10 12.53 18.34 1.72
N LYS A 11 11.49 18.77 2.44
CA LYS A 11 10.31 19.44 1.86
C LYS A 11 10.68 20.76 1.18
N GLU A 12 11.63 21.49 1.76
CA GLU A 12 12.15 22.76 1.23
C GLU A 12 12.88 22.55 -0.10
N GLN A 13 13.73 21.52 -0.19
CA GLN A 13 14.43 21.16 -1.43
C GLN A 13 13.43 20.81 -2.54
N LEU A 14 12.40 20.01 -2.23
CA LEU A 14 11.36 19.68 -3.20
C LEU A 14 10.61 20.94 -3.68
N ALA A 15 10.29 21.87 -2.77
CA ALA A 15 9.62 23.12 -3.10
C ALA A 15 10.48 24.00 -4.01
N ALA A 16 11.78 24.13 -3.71
CA ALA A 16 12.73 24.87 -4.53
C ALA A 16 12.87 24.27 -5.93
N LEU A 17 13.05 22.95 -6.04
CA LEU A 17 13.16 22.26 -7.33
C LEU A 17 11.90 22.43 -8.20
N LYS A 18 10.71 22.36 -7.59
CA LYS A 18 9.45 22.60 -8.30
C LYS A 18 9.33 24.04 -8.81
N ALA A 19 9.73 25.02 -8.00
CA ALA A 19 9.70 26.42 -8.39
C ALA A 19 10.61 26.69 -9.60
N VAL A 20 11.85 26.16 -9.55
CA VAL A 20 12.82 26.25 -10.65
C VAL A 20 12.29 25.56 -11.90
N ALA A 21 11.80 24.32 -11.79
CA ALA A 21 11.26 23.59 -12.94
C ALA A 21 10.07 24.31 -13.58
N LYS A 22 9.16 24.88 -12.77
CA LYS A 22 8.01 25.65 -13.26
C LYS A 22 8.44 26.94 -13.97
N ALA A 23 9.42 27.67 -13.42
CA ALA A 23 9.95 28.89 -14.02
C ALA A 23 10.59 28.61 -15.40
N LEU A 24 11.28 27.47 -15.52
CA LEU A 24 11.94 27.04 -16.75
C LEU A 24 11.02 26.28 -17.72
N LYS A 25 9.73 26.14 -17.39
CA LYS A 25 8.74 25.34 -18.16
C LYS A 25 9.21 23.90 -18.42
N VAL A 26 10.01 23.35 -17.51
CA VAL A 26 10.49 21.97 -17.59
C VAL A 26 9.37 21.05 -17.08
N PRO A 27 8.93 20.07 -17.87
CA PRO A 27 7.97 19.09 -17.40
C PRO A 27 8.61 18.20 -16.34
N PHE A 28 7.93 18.02 -15.20
CA PHE A 28 8.38 17.12 -14.14
C PHE A 28 7.26 16.15 -13.76
N LYS A 29 7.64 14.90 -13.51
CA LYS A 29 6.75 13.88 -12.94
C LYS A 29 7.00 13.80 -11.45
N LYS A 30 5.93 13.74 -10.67
CA LYS A 30 6.01 13.56 -9.22
C LYS A 30 5.84 12.07 -8.92
N GLU A 31 6.95 11.35 -8.87
CA GLU A 31 6.98 10.01 -8.30
C GLU A 31 7.26 10.15 -6.81
N GLY A 32 6.26 9.90 -5.98
CA GLY A 32 6.43 9.93 -4.54
C GLY A 32 5.44 9.01 -3.88
N SER A 33 5.85 8.43 -2.75
CA SER A 33 4.98 7.66 -1.84
C SER A 33 3.71 8.41 -1.40
N SER A 34 3.65 9.73 -1.62
CA SER A 34 2.45 10.55 -1.43
C SER A 34 1.43 10.48 -2.58
N ALA A 35 1.72 9.77 -3.66
CA ALA A 35 0.80 9.51 -4.77
C ALA A 35 0.23 8.09 -4.73
N LEU A 36 0.78 7.25 -3.86
CA LEU A 36 0.27 5.91 -3.61
C LEU A 36 -0.97 6.04 -2.73
N THR A 37 -2.08 5.48 -3.21
CA THR A 37 -3.27 5.20 -2.42
C THR A 37 -2.90 4.38 -1.17
N GLU A 38 -3.73 4.39 -0.13
CA GLU A 38 -3.49 3.59 1.07
C GLU A 38 -3.30 2.09 0.74
N ARG A 39 -4.00 1.60 -0.29
CA ARG A 39 -3.80 0.24 -0.83
C ARG A 39 -2.41 0.06 -1.41
N GLU A 40 -1.93 0.98 -2.24
CA GLU A 40 -0.59 0.89 -2.85
C GLU A 40 0.54 1.01 -1.81
N LYS A 41 0.38 1.83 -0.77
CA LYS A 41 1.31 1.84 0.37
C LYS A 41 1.32 0.51 1.12
N THR A 42 0.15 -0.10 1.27
CA THR A 42 0.02 -1.41 1.94
C THR A 42 0.65 -2.52 1.08
N ILE A 43 0.47 -2.49 -0.24
CA ILE A 43 1.13 -3.40 -1.18
C ILE A 43 2.65 -3.23 -1.13
N ASP A 44 3.15 -2.00 -1.08
CA ASP A 44 4.58 -1.70 -0.96
C ASP A 44 5.17 -2.24 0.36
N HIS A 45 4.44 -2.14 1.47
CA HIS A 45 4.94 -2.58 2.78
C HIS A 45 4.78 -4.08 3.05
N TYR A 46 3.67 -4.68 2.61
CA TYR A 46 3.28 -6.05 2.97
C TYR A 46 3.23 -7.03 1.78
N GLY A 47 3.37 -6.52 0.56
CA GLY A 47 3.26 -7.30 -0.68
C GLY A 47 1.82 -7.46 -1.15
N ILE A 48 1.67 -7.66 -2.47
CA ILE A 48 0.36 -7.81 -3.11
C ILE A 48 -0.39 -9.06 -2.65
N GLU A 49 0.32 -10.17 -2.42
CA GLU A 49 -0.29 -11.45 -2.03
C GLU A 49 -1.01 -11.36 -0.68
N MET A 50 -0.40 -10.67 0.29
CA MET A 50 -1.00 -10.47 1.62
C MET A 50 -2.24 -9.57 1.54
N VAL A 51 -2.17 -8.49 0.77
CA VAL A 51 -3.29 -7.56 0.59
C VAL A 51 -4.48 -8.26 -0.06
N GLU A 52 -4.25 -9.03 -1.13
CA GLU A 52 -5.30 -9.78 -1.80
C GLU A 52 -5.90 -10.89 -0.92
N ALA A 53 -5.08 -11.55 -0.08
CA ALA A 53 -5.56 -12.56 0.85
C ALA A 53 -6.51 -11.95 1.90
N ILE A 54 -6.19 -10.76 2.43
CA ILE A 54 -7.04 -10.03 3.37
C ILE A 54 -8.34 -9.59 2.69
N GLU A 55 -8.27 -9.00 1.49
CA GLU A 55 -9.45 -8.58 0.73
C GLU A 55 -10.41 -9.77 0.49
N LYS A 56 -9.88 -10.94 0.10
CA LYS A 56 -10.65 -12.18 -0.05
C LYS A 56 -11.27 -12.67 1.27
N ALA A 57 -10.53 -12.54 2.38
CA ALA A 57 -11.04 -12.90 3.70
C ALA A 57 -12.21 -12.00 4.12
N GLU A 58 -12.08 -10.68 3.93
CA GLU A 58 -13.16 -9.72 4.22
C GLU A 58 -14.42 -9.98 3.38
N GLU A 59 -14.26 -10.30 2.10
CA GLU A 59 -15.38 -10.70 1.25
C GLU A 59 -16.06 -11.98 1.74
N SER A 60 -15.28 -12.97 2.17
CA SER A 60 -15.80 -14.24 2.70
C SER A 60 -16.57 -14.00 3.99
N ILE A 61 -16.09 -13.11 4.87
CA ILE A 61 -16.80 -12.65 6.07
C ILE A 61 -18.14 -12.00 5.70
N LYS A 62 -18.15 -11.05 4.75
CA LYS A 62 -19.38 -10.38 4.30
C LYS A 62 -20.40 -11.36 3.71
N LYS A 63 -19.93 -12.40 3.03
CA LYS A 63 -20.76 -13.47 2.45
C LYS A 63 -21.21 -14.50 3.49
N GLY A 64 -20.81 -14.37 4.76
CA GLY A 64 -21.12 -15.33 5.82
C GLY A 64 -20.37 -16.66 5.70
N ASN A 65 -19.37 -16.74 4.81
CA ASN A 65 -18.53 -17.92 4.63
C ASN A 65 -17.39 -17.92 5.67
N VAL A 66 -17.77 -18.00 6.94
CA VAL A 66 -16.85 -18.02 8.08
C VAL A 66 -17.24 -19.16 9.02
N LYS A 67 -16.22 -19.78 9.62
CA LYS A 67 -16.41 -20.70 10.75
C LYS A 67 -15.95 -19.97 12.01
N THR A 68 -16.82 -19.90 13.00
CA THR A 68 -16.49 -19.36 14.32
C THR A 68 -15.90 -20.46 15.18
N LEU A 69 -14.84 -20.15 15.92
CA LEU A 69 -14.24 -21.08 16.87
C LEU A 69 -15.08 -21.13 18.14
N ASP A 70 -15.26 -22.32 18.69
CA ASP A 70 -15.85 -22.53 20.01
C ASP A 70 -14.79 -22.18 21.08
N PRO A 71 -15.03 -21.14 21.91
CA PRO A 71 -14.06 -20.70 22.92
C PRO A 71 -13.90 -21.70 24.06
N THR A 72 -14.78 -22.70 24.18
CA THR A 72 -14.68 -23.76 25.19
C THR A 72 -13.80 -24.92 24.75
N LYS A 73 -13.42 -24.96 23.46
CA LYS A 73 -12.56 -26.00 22.86
C LYS A 73 -11.17 -25.46 22.57
N SER A 74 -10.18 -26.33 22.56
CA SER A 74 -8.83 -25.98 22.11
C SER A 74 -8.81 -25.64 20.61
N LEU A 75 -7.75 -24.94 20.17
CA LEU A 75 -7.55 -24.64 18.75
C LEU A 75 -7.51 -25.92 17.90
N TRP A 76 -6.85 -26.98 18.40
CA TRP A 76 -6.73 -28.24 17.67
C TRP A 76 -8.06 -28.96 17.48
N GLU A 77 -8.91 -28.98 18.51
CA GLU A 77 -10.26 -29.57 18.42
C GLU A 77 -11.16 -28.80 17.47
N ASN A 78 -11.03 -27.47 17.44
CA ASN A 78 -11.72 -26.66 16.45
C ASN A 78 -11.22 -27.02 15.04
N ILE A 79 -9.90 -27.08 14.81
CA ILE A 79 -9.28 -27.32 13.49
C ILE A 79 -9.60 -28.72 12.93
N GLN A 80 -9.71 -29.76 13.77
CA GLN A 80 -10.07 -31.11 13.31
C GLN A 80 -11.51 -31.23 12.78
N SER A 81 -12.37 -30.27 13.10
CA SER A 81 -13.76 -30.23 12.64
C SER A 81 -13.96 -29.49 11.30
N PHE A 82 -12.87 -29.04 10.67
CA PHE A 82 -12.92 -28.31 9.40
C PHE A 82 -13.06 -29.22 8.19
#